data_AF-A0A679J2Q4-F1
#
_entry.id   AF-A0A679J2Q4-F1
#
_cell.length_a   1.000
_cell.length_b   1.000
_cell.length_c   1.000
_cell.angle_alpha   90.00
_cell.angle_beta   90.00
_cell.angle_gamma   90.00
#
_symmetry.space_group_name_H-M   'P 1'
#
loop_
_entity.id
_entity.type
_entity.pdbx_description
1 polymer ?
#
loop_
_entity_poly.entity_id
_entity_poly.type
_entity_poly.pdbx_seq_one_letter_code
_entity_poly.pdbx_strand_id
1 'polypeptide(L)'
;MTNLTAQDIAALRSEWITGGRLVVGDDPSPLDHEAVYRWVLNVIDGGADDPDYGTILGLIYHSLNFDIPFSATQSVRDDLMHMARRKLENPHWRRHPT
;
A
#
# COMPACT_ATOMS: atom_id res chain seq x y z
N MET A 1 6.49 -7.29 14.33
CA MET A 1 7.07 -6.57 13.18
C MET A 1 8.21 -5.73 13.70
N THR A 2 9.40 -5.90 13.13
CA THR A 2 10.57 -5.05 13.40
C THR A 2 10.26 -3.64 12.95
N ASN A 3 10.61 -2.63 13.75
CA ASN A 3 10.51 -1.24 13.31
C ASN A 3 11.40 -1.06 12.07
N LEU A 4 10.83 -0.58 10.96
CA LEU A 4 11.59 -0.23 9.76
C LEU A 4 12.60 0.86 10.12
N THR A 5 13.84 0.71 9.63
CA THR A 5 14.83 1.78 9.73
C THR A 5 14.51 2.89 8.72
N ALA A 6 15.10 4.07 8.90
CA ALA A 6 14.98 5.15 7.92
C ALA A 6 15.48 4.74 6.53
N GLN A 7 16.47 3.83 6.46
CA GLN A 7 16.98 3.28 5.21
C GLN A 7 15.94 2.37 4.54
N ASP A 8 15.26 1.51 5.31
CA ASP A 8 14.21 0.63 4.78
C ASP A 8 13.03 1.44 4.23
N ILE A 9 12.64 2.51 4.94
CA ILE A 9 11.60 3.44 4.49
C ILE A 9 12.01 4.11 3.18
N ALA A 10 13.24 4.61 3.08
CA ALA A 10 13.73 5.25 1.86
C ALA A 10 13.79 4.28 0.67
N ALA A 11 14.21 3.02 0.90
CA ALA A 11 14.23 1.98 -0.12
C ALA A 11 12.81 1.64 -0.61
N LEU A 12 11.89 1.35 0.31
CA LEU A 12 10.50 1.04 -0.01
C LEU A 12 9.80 2.20 -0.74
N ARG A 13 10.08 3.44 -0.33
CA ARG A 13 9.59 4.63 -1.03
C ARG A 13 10.10 4.68 -2.47
N SER A 14 11.39 4.42 -2.69
CA SER A 14 11.99 4.41 -4.04
C SER A 14 11.36 3.32 -4.93
N GLU A 15 11.14 2.13 -4.36
CA GLU A 15 10.46 1.03 -5.06
C GLU A 15 9.01 1.41 -5.41
N TRP A 16 8.28 2.02 -4.49
CA TRP A 16 6.91 2.50 -4.75
C TRP A 16 6.87 3.59 -5.83
N ILE A 17 7.83 4.52 -5.84
CA ILE A 17 7.95 5.53 -6.90
C ILE A 17 8.16 4.87 -8.27
N THR A 18 8.94 3.79 -8.31
CA THR A 18 9.32 3.09 -9.55
C THR A 18 8.20 2.18 -10.06
N GLY A 19 7.58 1.39 -9.17
CA GLY A 19 6.63 0.33 -9.54
C GLY A 19 5.19 0.55 -9.09
N GLY A 20 4.93 1.47 -8.16
CA GLY A 20 3.60 1.67 -7.56
C GLY A 20 2.53 2.11 -8.56
N ARG A 21 2.93 2.76 -9.67
CA ARG A 21 2.01 3.07 -10.78
C ARG A 21 1.46 1.82 -11.46
N LEU A 22 2.26 0.76 -11.59
CA LEU A 22 1.80 -0.52 -12.15
C LEU A 22 0.86 -1.22 -11.17
N VAL A 23 1.18 -1.19 -9.88
CA VAL A 23 0.34 -1.74 -8.81
C VAL A 23 -1.06 -1.14 -8.82
N VAL A 24 -1.15 0.19 -8.81
CA VAL A 24 -2.44 0.88 -8.80
C VAL A 24 -3.13 0.80 -10.17
N GLY A 25 -2.36 0.78 -11.27
CA GLY A 25 -2.90 0.71 -12.63
C GLY A 25 -3.61 -0.59 -12.99
N ASP A 26 -3.42 -1.66 -12.21
CA ASP A 26 -4.14 -2.94 -12.34
C ASP A 26 -5.60 -2.86 -11.89
N ASP A 27 -5.90 -1.89 -11.03
CA ASP A 27 -7.23 -1.74 -10.46
C ASP A 27 -8.23 -1.22 -11.53
N PRO A 28 -9.46 -1.77 -11.59
CA PRO A 28 -10.43 -1.41 -12.61
C PRO A 28 -11.08 -0.03 -12.42
N SER A 29 -10.84 0.66 -11.30
CA SER A 29 -11.42 1.97 -10.98
C SER A 29 -10.38 3.09 -11.10
N PRO A 30 -10.12 3.62 -12.32
CA PRO A 30 -9.02 4.57 -12.57
C PRO A 30 -9.18 5.93 -11.88
N LEU A 31 -10.38 6.28 -11.42
CA LEU A 31 -10.70 7.62 -10.95
C LEU A 31 -9.95 8.02 -9.68
N ASP A 32 -9.54 7.06 -8.84
CA ASP A 32 -8.88 7.32 -7.56
C ASP A 32 -7.43 6.83 -7.51
N HIS A 33 -6.87 6.36 -8.63
CA HIS A 33 -5.51 5.82 -8.70
C HIS A 33 -4.46 6.81 -8.18
N GLU A 34 -4.57 8.10 -8.53
CA GLU A 34 -3.65 9.13 -8.06
C GLU A 34 -3.76 9.36 -6.54
N ALA A 35 -4.98 9.32 -6.01
CA ALA A 35 -5.21 9.51 -4.58
C ALA A 35 -4.65 8.32 -3.78
N VAL A 36 -4.89 7.09 -4.24
CA VAL A 36 -4.34 5.87 -3.63
C VAL A 36 -2.81 5.86 -3.70
N TYR A 37 -2.24 6.18 -4.87
CA TYR A 37 -0.78 6.24 -5.02
C TYR A 37 -0.12 7.22 -4.04
N ARG A 38 -0.69 8.42 -3.88
CA ARG A 38 -0.19 9.43 -2.93
C ARG A 38 -0.42 9.02 -1.48
N TRP A 39 -1.56 8.39 -1.20
CA TRP A 39 -1.86 7.88 0.14
C TRP A 39 -0.81 6.85 0.58
N VAL A 40 -0.44 5.91 -0.30
CA VAL A 40 0.61 4.92 0.01
C VAL A 40 1.96 5.59 0.31
N LEU A 41 2.35 6.63 -0.45
CA LEU A 41 3.57 7.40 -0.15
C LEU A 41 3.53 8.02 1.25
N ASN A 42 2.39 8.61 1.64
CA ASN A 42 2.21 9.20 2.96
C ASN A 42 2.28 8.13 4.07
N VAL A 43 1.72 6.95 3.83
CA VAL A 43 1.82 5.82 4.76
C VAL A 43 3.27 5.39 4.93
N ILE A 44 4.03 5.22 3.84
CA ILE A 44 5.45 4.86 3.92
C ILE A 44 6.23 5.92 4.71
N ASP A 45 5.96 7.20 4.49
CA ASP A 45 6.71 8.30 5.11
C ASP A 45 6.43 8.49 6.60
N GLY A 46 5.22 8.16 7.08
CA GLY A 46 4.81 8.53 8.44
C GLY A 46 3.57 7.85 9.00
N GLY A 47 3.10 6.76 8.38
CA GLY A 47 1.89 6.04 8.80
C GLY A 47 2.05 5.18 10.05
N ALA A 48 3.21 5.20 10.71
CA ALA A 48 3.55 4.28 11.81
C ALA A 48 2.61 4.31 13.01
N ASP A 49 1.90 5.42 13.21
CA ASP A 49 0.90 5.58 14.28
C ASP A 49 -0.47 4.97 13.90
N ASP A 50 -0.67 4.55 12.65
CA ASP A 50 -1.89 3.86 12.24
C ASP A 50 -1.91 2.43 12.82
N PRO A 51 -2.97 2.00 13.52
CA PRO A 51 -3.06 0.66 14.07
C PRO A 51 -3.00 -0.45 13.01
N ASP A 52 -3.37 -0.15 11.77
CA ASP A 52 -3.32 -1.07 10.64
C ASP A 52 -1.98 -0.98 9.88
N TYR A 53 -1.03 -0.14 10.31
CA TYR A 53 0.21 0.18 9.58
C TYR A 53 1.01 -1.05 9.18
N GLY A 54 1.19 -2.00 10.11
CA GLY A 54 1.92 -3.23 9.83
C GLY A 54 1.29 -4.06 8.70
N THR A 55 -0.03 -4.17 8.70
CA THR A 55 -0.78 -4.85 7.65
C THR A 55 -0.64 -4.11 6.31
N ILE A 56 -0.81 -2.79 6.32
CA ILE A 56 -0.70 -1.96 5.11
C ILE A 56 0.72 -2.08 4.52
N LEU A 57 1.76 -2.00 5.34
CA LEU A 57 3.13 -2.21 4.90
C LEU A 57 3.35 -3.57 4.25
N GLY A 58 2.82 -4.64 4.85
CA GLY A 58 2.90 -5.98 4.27
C GLY A 58 2.25 -6.04 2.89
N LEU A 59 1.08 -5.43 2.73
CA LEU A 59 0.39 -5.35 1.43
C LEU A 59 1.20 -4.55 0.40
N ILE A 60 1.81 -3.42 0.79
CA ILE A 60 2.68 -2.63 -0.10
C ILE A 60 3.87 -3.48 -0.56
N TYR A 61 4.57 -4.13 0.38
CA TYR A 61 5.74 -4.96 0.08
C TYR A 61 5.41 -6.09 -0.88
N HIS A 62 4.32 -6.82 -0.61
CA HIS A 62 3.92 -7.94 -1.45
C HIS A 62 3.35 -7.50 -2.81
N SER A 63 2.73 -6.33 -2.88
CA SER A 63 2.26 -5.75 -4.16
C SER A 63 3.42 -5.37 -5.08
N LEU A 64 4.57 -5.00 -4.52
CA LEU A 64 5.79 -4.66 -5.25
C LEU A 64 6.67 -5.87 -5.62
N ASN A 65 6.26 -7.09 -5.27
CA ASN A 65 7.01 -8.29 -5.65
C ASN A 65 6.76 -8.66 -7.13
N PHE A 66 7.57 -8.07 -8.01
CA PHE A 66 7.53 -8.32 -9.46
C PHE A 66 8.30 -9.57 -9.91
N ASP A 67 8.97 -10.28 -9.00
CA ASP A 67 9.68 -11.53 -9.30
C ASP A 67 8.71 -12.71 -9.50
N ILE A 68 7.43 -12.54 -9.12
CA ILE A 68 6.35 -13.50 -9.36
C ILE A 68 5.33 -12.93 -10.33
N PRO A 69 4.55 -13.78 -11.03
CA PRO A 69 3.52 -13.30 -11.94
C PRO A 69 2.55 -12.34 -11.25
N PHE A 70 2.25 -11.23 -11.90
CA PHE A 70 1.44 -10.18 -11.31
C PHE A 70 0.04 -10.66 -10.87
N SER A 71 -0.55 -11.64 -11.57
CA SER A 71 -1.81 -12.27 -11.16
C SER A 71 -1.73 -13.02 -9.82
N ALA A 72 -0.55 -13.52 -9.43
CA ALA A 72 -0.39 -14.24 -8.16
C ALA A 72 -0.47 -13.32 -6.94
N THR A 73 -0.30 -12.00 -7.10
CA THR A 73 -0.44 -10.99 -6.04
C THR A 73 -1.70 -10.14 -6.18
N GLN A 74 -2.64 -10.55 -7.03
CA GLN A 74 -3.87 -9.79 -7.28
C GLN A 74 -4.67 -9.51 -6.00
N SER A 75 -4.92 -10.54 -5.18
CA SER A 75 -5.68 -10.35 -3.92
C SER A 75 -4.98 -9.41 -2.93
N VAL A 76 -3.64 -9.34 -2.96
CA VAL A 76 -2.87 -8.40 -2.13
C VAL A 76 -3.10 -6.98 -2.59
N ARG A 77 -3.08 -6.75 -3.91
CA ARG A 77 -3.36 -5.43 -4.49
C ARG A 77 -4.80 -5.01 -4.22
N ASP A 78 -5.76 -5.91 -4.43
CA ASP A 78 -7.18 -5.65 -4.15
C ASP A 78 -7.39 -5.22 -2.69
N ASP A 79 -6.77 -5.93 -1.73
CA ASP A 79 -6.80 -5.57 -0.32
C ASP A 79 -6.13 -4.21 -0.05
N LEU A 80 -5.00 -3.91 -0.70
CA LEU A 80 -4.32 -2.62 -0.58
C LEU A 80 -5.20 -1.48 -1.09
N MET A 81 -5.80 -1.63 -2.27
CA MET A 81 -6.70 -0.64 -2.87
C MET A 81 -7.92 -0.42 -1.98
N HIS A 82 -8.51 -1.51 -1.47
CA HIS A 82 -9.64 -1.44 -0.55
C HIS A 82 -9.27 -0.65 0.72
N MET A 83 -8.16 -0.99 1.38
CA MET A 83 -7.73 -0.30 2.60
C MET A 83 -7.44 1.18 2.36
N ALA A 84 -6.73 1.50 1.27
CA ALA A 84 -6.44 2.87 0.88
C ALA A 84 -7.72 3.68 0.69
N ARG A 85 -8.70 3.14 -0.04
CA ARG A 85 -10.01 3.78 -0.27
C ARG A 85 -10.76 4.03 1.03
N ARG A 86 -10.85 3.03 1.90
CA ARG A 86 -11.53 3.17 3.20
C ARG A 86 -10.88 4.24 4.08
N LYS A 87 -9.55 4.33 4.08
CA LYS A 87 -8.80 5.33 4.85
C LYS A 87 -8.86 6.73 4.22
N LEU A 88 -8.92 6.81 2.89
CA LEU A 88 -9.17 8.07 2.16
C LEU A 88 -10.57 8.63 2.44
N GLU A 89 -11.58 7.76 2.49
CA GLU A 89 -12.96 8.13 2.87
C GLU A 89 -13.08 8.50 4.35
N ASN A 90 -12.45 7.71 5.22
CA ASN A 90 -12.48 7.89 6.67
C ASN A 90 -11.12 7.52 7.28
N PRO A 91 -10.28 8.51 7.63
CA PRO A 91 -8.96 8.26 8.22
C PRO A 91 -8.99 7.46 9.52
N HIS A 92 -10.11 7.47 10.24
CA HIS A 92 -10.31 6.71 11.48
C HIS A 92 -10.93 5.33 11.27
N TRP A 93 -11.25 4.97 10.02
CA TRP A 93 -11.67 3.61 9.71
C TRP A 93 -10.59 2.61 10.13
N ARG A 94 -11.03 1.46 10.62
CA ARG A 94 -10.14 0.38 11.04
C ARG A 94 -10.58 -0.91 10.40
N ARG A 95 -9.61 -1.76 10.08
CA ARG A 95 -9.92 -3.14 9.69
C ARG A 95 -10.52 -3.86 10.90
N HIS A 96 -11.70 -4.43 10.74
CA HIS A 96 -12.23 -5.35 11.74
C HIS A 96 -11.59 -6.72 11.52
N PRO A 97 -11.04 -7.37 12.55
CA PRO A 97 -10.67 -8.78 12.44
C PRO A 97 -11.94 -9.59 12.16
N THR A 98 -11.85 -10.48 11.18
CA THR A 98 -12.86 -11.51 10.93
C THR A 98 -12.61 -12.71 11.82
#